data_AF-A0A4R5EW11-F1
#
_entry.id   AF-A0A4R5EW11-F1
#
_cell.length_a   1.000
_cell.length_b   1.000
_cell.length_c   1.000
_cell.angle_alpha   90.00
_cell.angle_beta   90.00
_cell.angle_gamma   90.00
#
_symmetry.space_group_name_H-M   'P 1'
#
loop_
_entity.id
_entity.type
_entity.pdbx_description
1 polymer ?
#
loop_
_entity_poly.entity_id
_entity_poly.type
_entity_poly.pdbx_seq_one_letter_code
_entity_poly.pdbx_strand_id
1 'polypeptide(L)'
;MVTAFQNTQVLLLAAVLLAAGLAKLTVREQPAEAPDHVHGVPVPAALARLSALRESRGMTVGLGIGEGLLGLALLVTSHLSVRLATTVAFAAATWVVSELRVGRPDAGCGCFGGLSGRRVGRRSVLRAVLFTCAAIASLEAPHAGLDVLRNVEALVGLVLAAELALFAALSPELSALLGRRGLPPGHGRPVMPCERRRSPIEETYATLYRSPAWVEHENIVTSALPLDVWREGCWRFVSFPGRVGDRDMEVVFAVSTAERGRTVRAALVAPEKSLPAAL
;
A
#
# COMPACT_ATOMS: atom_id res chain seq x y z
N MET A 1 3.42 0.85 -40.31
CA MET A 1 2.46 1.04 -39.20
C MET A 1 2.66 0.00 -38.08
N VAL A 2 2.60 -1.31 -38.36
CA VAL A 2 2.79 -2.36 -37.34
C VAL A 2 4.17 -2.27 -36.65
N THR A 3 5.24 -2.07 -37.42
CA THR A 3 6.61 -1.93 -36.88
C THR A 3 6.79 -0.67 -36.01
N ALA A 4 6.13 0.43 -36.38
CA ALA A 4 6.13 1.66 -35.58
C ALA A 4 5.43 1.45 -34.23
N PHE A 5 4.29 0.75 -34.23
CA PHE A 5 3.56 0.39 -33.02
C PHE A 5 4.35 -0.57 -32.11
N GLN A 6 5.02 -1.58 -32.68
CA GLN A 6 5.85 -2.50 -31.90
C GLN A 6 7.05 -1.78 -31.26
N ASN A 7 7.66 -0.83 -31.99
CA ASN A 7 8.76 -0.01 -31.50
C ASN A 7 8.33 0.96 -30.38
N THR A 8 7.11 1.52 -30.42
CA THR A 8 6.59 2.35 -29.31
C THR A 8 6.38 1.54 -28.04
N GLN A 9 5.93 0.27 -28.15
CA GLN A 9 5.78 -0.60 -26.97
C GLN A 9 7.10 -0.81 -26.22
N VAL A 10 8.22 -0.97 -26.93
CA VAL A 10 9.55 -1.13 -26.29
C VAL A 10 9.91 0.10 -25.46
N LEU A 11 9.70 1.30 -25.99
CA LEU A 11 9.95 2.57 -25.29
C LEU A 11 9.04 2.75 -24.07
N LEU A 12 7.75 2.43 -24.24
CA LEU A 12 6.77 2.49 -23.17
C LEU A 12 7.14 1.56 -22.01
N LEU A 13 7.42 0.29 -22.30
CA LEU A 13 7.77 -0.72 -21.28
C LEU A 13 9.06 -0.35 -20.55
N ALA A 14 10.07 0.13 -21.28
CA ALA A 14 11.30 0.63 -20.68
C ALA A 14 11.05 1.80 -19.74
N ALA A 15 10.26 2.80 -20.17
CA ALA A 15 9.92 3.96 -19.34
C ALA A 15 9.16 3.54 -18.07
N VAL A 16 8.21 2.61 -18.18
CA VAL A 16 7.43 2.11 -17.05
C VAL A 16 8.29 1.33 -16.06
N LEU A 17 9.17 0.44 -16.54
CA LEU A 17 10.08 -0.34 -15.69
C LEU A 17 11.10 0.55 -14.98
N LEU A 18 11.67 1.55 -15.67
CA LEU A 18 12.58 2.52 -15.08
C LEU A 18 11.87 3.38 -14.03
N ALA A 19 10.65 3.86 -14.32
CA ALA A 19 9.85 4.62 -13.36
C ALA A 19 9.46 3.78 -12.14
N ALA A 20 9.09 2.51 -12.34
CA ALA A 20 8.76 1.58 -11.27
C ALA A 20 9.98 1.25 -10.40
N GLY A 21 11.13 0.98 -11.01
CA GLY A 21 12.41 0.78 -10.31
C GLY A 21 12.81 2.02 -9.50
N LEU A 22 12.77 3.20 -10.13
CA LEU A 22 13.07 4.46 -9.45
C LEU A 22 12.10 4.71 -8.29
N ALA A 23 10.80 4.46 -8.46
CA ALA A 23 9.81 4.58 -7.40
C ALA A 23 10.13 3.67 -6.21
N LYS A 24 10.47 2.39 -6.44
CA LYS A 24 10.83 1.43 -5.38
C LYS A 24 12.14 1.80 -4.67
N LEU A 25 13.08 2.43 -5.36
CA LEU A 25 14.37 2.86 -4.80
C LEU A 25 14.27 4.19 -4.04
N THR A 26 13.41 5.12 -4.49
CA THR A 26 13.31 6.48 -3.93
C THR A 26 12.25 6.60 -2.84
N VAL A 27 11.15 5.83 -2.92
CA VAL A 27 10.05 5.89 -1.96
C VAL A 27 10.28 4.85 -0.87
N ARG A 28 10.78 5.34 0.26
CA ARG A 28 11.02 4.55 1.46
C ARG A 28 9.70 4.01 2.01
N GLU A 29 9.46 2.72 1.85
CA GLU A 29 8.45 2.02 2.64
C GLU A 29 8.91 2.00 4.10
N GLN A 30 8.08 2.54 4.99
CA GLN A 30 8.25 2.28 6.42
C GLN A 30 7.84 0.82 6.64
N PRO A 31 8.70 -0.03 7.23
CA PRO A 31 8.37 -1.41 7.48
C PRO A 31 7.02 -1.48 8.20
N ALA A 32 6.15 -2.36 7.72
CA ALA A 32 5.03 -2.76 8.52
C ALA A 32 5.61 -3.52 9.71
N GLU A 33 5.45 -2.96 10.92
CA GLU A 33 5.48 -3.79 12.12
C GLU A 33 4.51 -4.94 11.83
N ALA A 34 5.05 -6.16 11.75
CA ALA A 34 4.23 -7.34 11.57
C ALA A 34 3.21 -7.34 12.72
N PRO A 35 1.91 -7.50 12.46
CA PRO A 35 0.96 -7.66 13.55
C PRO A 35 1.31 -8.98 14.24
N ASP A 36 1.94 -8.89 15.42
CA ASP A 36 2.20 -10.07 16.26
C ASP A 36 0.89 -10.79 16.65
N HIS A 37 -0.24 -10.10 16.53
CA HIS A 37 -1.57 -10.61 16.85
C HIS A 37 -2.61 -10.15 15.83
N VAL A 38 -3.36 -11.11 15.27
CA VAL A 38 -4.61 -10.86 14.54
C VAL A 38 -5.71 -11.56 15.34
N HIS A 39 -6.62 -10.78 15.93
CA HIS A 39 -7.70 -11.28 16.80
C HIS A 39 -7.24 -12.14 18.00
N GLY A 40 -6.09 -11.83 18.60
CA GLY A 40 -5.57 -12.56 19.77
C GLY A 40 -5.02 -13.96 19.44
N VAL A 41 -5.02 -14.38 18.17
CA VAL A 41 -4.44 -15.65 17.73
C VAL A 41 -3.01 -15.41 17.25
N PRO A 42 -1.99 -16.09 17.82
CA PRO A 42 -0.62 -15.97 17.37
C PRO A 42 -0.50 -16.48 15.93
N VAL A 43 0.03 -15.66 15.04
CA VAL A 43 0.33 -16.08 13.67
C VAL A 43 1.46 -17.11 13.72
N PRO A 44 1.35 -18.27 13.05
CA PRO A 44 2.42 -19.26 13.02
C PRO A 44 3.74 -18.61 12.60
N ALA A 45 4.80 -18.81 13.37
CA ALA A 45 6.10 -18.14 13.16
C ALA A 45 6.67 -18.31 11.74
N ALA A 46 6.32 -19.40 11.06
CA ALA A 46 6.67 -19.63 9.66
C ALA A 46 5.95 -18.68 8.69
N LEU A 47 4.66 -18.41 8.90
CA LEU A 47 3.89 -17.46 8.09
C LEU A 47 4.32 -16.02 8.39
N ALA A 48 4.59 -15.69 9.65
CA ALA A 48 5.12 -14.38 10.05
C ALA A 48 6.51 -14.11 9.46
N ARG A 49 7.39 -15.12 9.39
CA ARG A 49 8.70 -15.02 8.73
C ARG A 49 8.58 -14.88 7.21
N LEU A 50 7.67 -15.60 6.57
CA LEU A 50 7.44 -15.47 5.12
C LEU A 50 6.85 -14.11 4.76
N SER A 51 5.91 -13.58 5.56
CA SER A 51 5.40 -12.22 5.37
C SER A 51 6.48 -11.17 5.63
N ALA A 52 7.31 -11.34 6.68
CA ALA A 52 8.41 -10.44 6.98
C ALA A 52 9.52 -10.46 5.90
N LEU A 53 9.79 -11.62 5.28
CA LEU A 53 10.71 -11.73 4.14
C LEU A 53 10.12 -11.10 2.88
N ARG A 54 8.82 -11.28 2.64
CA ARG A 54 8.09 -10.66 1.52
C ARG A 54 8.01 -9.13 1.66
N GLU A 55 7.88 -8.62 2.88
CA GLU A 55 7.91 -7.20 3.23
C GLU A 55 9.33 -6.68 3.52
N SER A 56 10.35 -7.53 3.35
CA SER A 56 11.72 -7.12 3.63
C SER A 56 12.16 -6.08 2.61
N ARG A 57 12.78 -5.02 3.13
CA ARG A 57 13.39 -3.95 2.32
C ARG A 57 14.33 -4.49 1.24
N GLY A 58 15.02 -5.60 1.52
CA GLY A 58 15.91 -6.26 0.57
C GLY A 58 15.17 -6.78 -0.66
N MET A 59 13.98 -7.37 -0.47
CA MET A 59 13.13 -7.85 -1.58
C MET A 59 12.63 -6.69 -2.44
N THR A 60 12.13 -5.61 -1.83
CA THR A 60 11.63 -4.43 -2.56
C THR A 60 12.74 -3.74 -3.35
N VAL A 61 13.93 -3.58 -2.76
CA VAL A 61 15.11 -3.02 -3.44
C VAL A 61 15.59 -3.95 -4.55
N GLY A 62 15.67 -5.25 -4.30
CA GLY A 62 16.07 -6.24 -5.31
C GLY A 62 15.12 -6.24 -6.51
N LEU A 63 13.82 -6.18 -6.27
CA LEU A 63 12.80 -6.05 -7.31
C LEU A 63 12.94 -4.72 -8.08
N GLY A 64 13.17 -3.61 -7.38
CA GLY A 64 13.40 -2.30 -8.02
C GLY A 64 14.65 -2.25 -8.89
N ILE A 65 15.75 -2.89 -8.44
CA ILE A 65 16.98 -3.04 -9.24
C ILE A 65 16.71 -3.93 -10.46
N GLY A 66 16.02 -5.06 -10.26
CA GLY A 66 15.66 -5.98 -11.35
C GLY A 66 14.82 -5.30 -12.43
N GLU A 67 13.78 -4.57 -12.05
CA GLU A 67 12.97 -3.78 -12.98
C GLU A 67 13.79 -2.69 -13.68
N GLY A 68 14.64 -1.96 -12.94
CA GLY A 68 15.51 -0.94 -13.52
C GLY A 68 16.50 -1.50 -14.54
N LEU A 69 17.13 -2.63 -14.24
CA LEU A 69 18.05 -3.33 -15.15
C LEU A 69 17.31 -3.85 -16.39
N LEU A 70 16.11 -4.40 -16.22
CA LEU A 70 15.30 -4.89 -17.32
C LEU A 70 14.84 -3.74 -18.23
N GLY A 71 14.43 -2.60 -17.65
CA GLY A 71 14.10 -1.40 -18.40
C GLY A 71 15.29 -0.82 -19.16
N LEU A 72 16.48 -0.79 -18.55
CA LEU A 72 17.71 -0.38 -19.21
C LEU A 72 18.11 -1.34 -20.34
N ALA A 73 17.96 -2.64 -20.13
CA ALA A 73 18.24 -3.64 -21.14
C ALA A 73 17.33 -3.46 -22.37
N LEU A 74 16.02 -3.19 -22.20
CA LEU A 74 15.13 -2.90 -23.32
C LEU A 74 15.52 -1.65 -24.13
N LEU A 75 16.19 -0.67 -23.51
CA LEU A 75 16.68 0.51 -24.21
C LEU A 75 17.93 0.20 -25.05
N VAL A 76 18.85 -0.61 -24.51
CA VAL A 76 20.18 -0.82 -25.08
C VAL A 76 20.24 -2.05 -25.99
N THR A 77 19.36 -3.03 -25.81
CA THR A 77 19.37 -4.28 -26.58
C THR A 77 18.03 -4.65 -27.20
N SER A 78 18.10 -5.27 -28.38
CA SER A 78 16.99 -5.90 -29.09
C SER A 78 16.90 -7.42 -28.87
N HIS A 79 17.66 -7.97 -27.91
CA HIS A 79 17.65 -9.41 -27.64
C HIS A 79 16.26 -9.93 -27.24
N LEU A 80 15.83 -11.00 -27.91
CA LEU A 80 14.57 -11.68 -27.63
C LEU A 80 14.47 -12.17 -26.17
N SER A 81 15.59 -12.57 -25.57
CA SER A 81 15.64 -13.03 -24.17
C SER A 81 15.19 -11.97 -23.17
N VAL A 82 15.61 -10.72 -23.37
CA VAL A 82 15.21 -9.57 -22.52
C VAL A 82 13.72 -9.29 -22.67
N ARG A 83 13.19 -9.42 -23.89
CA ARG A 83 11.77 -9.21 -24.17
C ARG A 83 10.90 -10.31 -23.59
N LEU A 84 11.32 -11.57 -23.72
CA LEU A 84 10.67 -12.70 -23.07
C LEU A 84 10.67 -12.54 -21.55
N ALA A 85 11.81 -12.16 -20.94
CA ALA A 85 11.89 -11.88 -19.51
C ALA A 85 10.92 -10.76 -19.09
N THR A 86 10.81 -9.70 -19.89
CA THR A 86 9.86 -8.60 -19.69
C THR A 86 8.40 -9.08 -19.77
N THR A 87 8.06 -9.86 -20.78
CA THR A 87 6.72 -10.42 -20.96
C THR A 87 6.35 -11.34 -19.80
N VAL A 88 7.27 -12.21 -19.35
CA VAL A 88 7.07 -13.06 -18.18
C VAL A 88 6.89 -12.23 -16.92
N ALA A 89 7.70 -11.19 -16.70
CA ALA A 89 7.58 -10.30 -15.54
C ALA A 89 6.22 -9.59 -15.49
N PHE A 90 5.75 -9.03 -16.62
CA PHE A 90 4.43 -8.40 -16.67
C PHE A 90 3.28 -9.41 -16.58
N ALA A 91 3.40 -10.61 -17.15
CA ALA A 91 2.40 -11.66 -16.99
C ALA A 91 2.29 -12.11 -15.53
N ALA A 92 3.42 -12.32 -14.86
CA ALA A 92 3.46 -12.64 -13.43
C ALA A 92 2.87 -11.50 -12.58
N ALA A 93 3.19 -10.25 -12.91
CA ALA A 93 2.57 -9.10 -12.24
C ALA A 93 1.04 -9.07 -12.43
N THR A 94 0.55 -9.29 -13.65
CA THR A 94 -0.89 -9.38 -13.94
C THR A 94 -1.57 -10.51 -13.18
N TRP A 95 -0.92 -11.68 -13.10
CA TRP A 95 -1.40 -12.80 -12.29
C TRP A 95 -1.53 -12.42 -10.82
N VAL A 96 -0.45 -11.91 -10.21
CA VAL A 96 -0.42 -11.52 -8.79
C VAL A 96 -1.47 -10.45 -8.50
N VAL A 97 -1.64 -9.44 -9.36
CA VAL A 97 -2.65 -8.40 -9.18
C VAL A 97 -4.07 -8.96 -9.29
N SER A 98 -4.28 -9.93 -10.18
CA SER A 98 -5.57 -10.61 -10.32
C SER A 98 -5.91 -11.47 -9.11
N GLU A 99 -4.93 -12.19 -8.57
CA GLU A 99 -5.08 -12.99 -7.36
C GLU A 99 -5.33 -12.11 -6.12
N LEU A 100 -4.58 -11.03 -5.96
CA LEU A 100 -4.77 -10.05 -4.88
C LEU A 100 -6.17 -9.43 -4.91
N ARG A 101 -6.72 -9.17 -6.11
CA ARG A 101 -8.09 -8.66 -6.25
C ARG A 101 -9.13 -9.63 -5.68
N VAL A 102 -8.90 -10.94 -5.79
CA VAL A 102 -9.83 -11.97 -5.33
C VAL A 102 -9.62 -12.28 -3.84
N GLY A 103 -8.37 -12.39 -3.38
CA GLY A 103 -8.04 -12.84 -2.03
C GLY A 103 -7.87 -11.72 -0.97
N ARG A 104 -7.42 -10.52 -1.37
CA ARG A 104 -7.05 -9.42 -0.46
C ARG A 104 -7.25 -8.05 -1.16
N PRO A 105 -8.49 -7.61 -1.45
CA PRO A 105 -8.74 -6.36 -2.19
C PRO A 105 -8.23 -5.09 -1.50
N ASP A 106 -7.94 -5.18 -0.20
CA ASP A 106 -7.41 -4.08 0.62
C ASP A 106 -5.87 -4.00 0.63
N ALA A 107 -5.17 -5.01 0.11
CA ALA A 107 -3.73 -4.94 -0.07
C ALA A 107 -3.37 -4.13 -1.33
N GLY A 108 -2.29 -3.35 -1.28
CA GLY A 108 -1.74 -2.68 -2.46
C GLY A 108 -1.08 -3.68 -3.42
N CYS A 109 -1.05 -3.39 -4.72
CA CYS A 109 -0.38 -4.27 -5.69
C CYS A 109 1.16 -4.22 -5.65
N GLY A 110 1.78 -3.27 -4.93
CA GLY A 110 3.24 -3.17 -4.80
C GLY A 110 4.00 -2.82 -6.09
N CYS A 111 3.32 -2.70 -7.24
CA CYS A 111 3.96 -2.46 -8.54
C CYS A 111 4.79 -1.15 -8.60
N PHE A 112 4.52 -0.17 -7.73
CA PHE A 112 5.34 1.06 -7.58
C PHE A 112 5.90 1.23 -6.16
N GLY A 113 6.06 0.12 -5.43
CA GLY A 113 6.42 0.14 -4.00
C GLY A 113 5.39 0.90 -3.17
N GLY A 114 5.87 1.71 -2.21
CA GLY A 114 5.03 2.39 -1.21
C GLY A 114 4.11 3.47 -1.77
N LEU A 115 4.21 3.80 -3.06
CA LEU A 115 3.26 4.65 -3.76
C LEU A 115 1.96 3.93 -4.12
N SER A 116 1.98 2.60 -4.17
CA SER A 116 0.85 1.77 -4.59
C SER A 116 0.13 1.10 -3.42
N GLY A 117 0.03 1.81 -2.28
CA GLY A 117 -0.70 1.35 -1.09
C GLY A 117 -2.24 1.48 -1.19
N ARG A 118 -2.78 1.86 -2.35
CA ARG A 118 -4.21 1.92 -2.63
C ARG A 118 -4.74 0.57 -3.08
N ARG A 119 -6.02 0.30 -2.76
CA ARG A 119 -6.75 -0.93 -3.11
C ARG A 119 -6.56 -1.32 -4.57
N VAL A 120 -6.41 -2.61 -4.83
CA VAL A 120 -6.37 -3.16 -6.19
C VAL A 120 -7.76 -3.06 -6.81
N GLY A 121 -7.99 -1.99 -7.55
CA GLY A 121 -9.21 -1.78 -8.32
C GLY A 121 -9.22 -2.51 -9.67
N ARG A 122 -10.40 -2.57 -10.31
CA ARG A 122 -10.55 -3.08 -11.69
C ARG A 122 -9.61 -2.39 -12.69
N ARG A 123 -9.32 -1.10 -12.47
CA ARG A 123 -8.39 -0.30 -13.28
C ARG A 123 -6.94 -0.77 -13.17
N SER A 124 -6.52 -1.23 -11.98
CA SER A 124 -5.16 -1.75 -11.77
C SER A 124 -4.94 -3.07 -12.50
N VAL A 125 -5.94 -3.95 -12.51
CA VAL A 125 -5.93 -5.20 -13.30
C VAL A 125 -5.90 -4.87 -14.79
N LEU A 126 -6.77 -3.96 -15.25
CA LEU A 126 -6.80 -3.56 -16.66
C LEU A 126 -5.46 -3.00 -17.12
N ARG A 127 -4.82 -2.16 -16.31
CA ARG A 127 -3.48 -1.62 -16.59
C ARG A 127 -2.42 -2.72 -16.67
N ALA A 128 -2.45 -3.69 -15.76
CA ALA A 128 -1.51 -4.80 -15.77
C ALA A 128 -1.68 -5.65 -17.05
N VAL A 129 -2.94 -5.96 -17.41
CA VAL A 129 -3.27 -6.66 -18.66
C VAL A 129 -2.77 -5.88 -19.88
N LEU A 130 -2.97 -4.56 -19.92
CA LEU A 130 -2.47 -3.71 -21.01
C LEU A 130 -0.94 -3.76 -21.13
N PHE A 131 -0.21 -3.76 -20.01
CA PHE A 131 1.25 -3.93 -20.05
C PHE A 131 1.67 -5.32 -20.52
N THR A 132 0.94 -6.37 -20.14
CA THR A 132 1.19 -7.71 -20.67
C THR A 132 0.95 -7.76 -22.18
N CYS A 133 -0.13 -7.17 -22.68
CA CYS A 133 -0.40 -7.07 -24.12
C CYS A 133 0.68 -6.27 -24.86
N ALA A 134 1.12 -5.14 -24.30
CA ALA A 134 2.22 -4.35 -24.82
C ALA A 134 3.53 -5.16 -24.87
N ALA A 135 3.83 -5.92 -23.83
CA ALA A 135 5.02 -6.78 -23.76
C ALA A 135 4.98 -7.89 -24.82
N ILE A 136 3.83 -8.53 -25.02
CA ILE A 136 3.63 -9.51 -26.10
C ILE A 136 3.84 -8.86 -27.46
N ALA A 137 3.23 -7.71 -27.71
CA ALA A 137 3.39 -6.97 -28.97
C ALA A 137 4.85 -6.54 -29.23
N SER A 138 5.63 -6.31 -28.18
CA SER A 138 7.04 -5.92 -28.29
C SER A 138 7.99 -7.06 -28.72
N LEU A 139 7.55 -8.33 -28.66
CA LEU A 139 8.41 -9.48 -28.98
C LEU A 139 8.98 -9.40 -30.41
N GLU A 140 8.18 -8.93 -31.36
CA GLU A 140 8.52 -8.83 -32.78
C GLU A 140 9.16 -7.48 -33.18
N ALA A 141 9.38 -6.56 -32.24
CA ALA A 141 9.89 -5.23 -32.58
C ALA A 141 11.29 -5.30 -33.22
N PRO A 142 11.56 -4.65 -34.35
CA PRO A 142 12.85 -4.82 -35.02
C PRO A 142 14.02 -4.08 -34.34
N HIS A 143 13.76 -3.07 -33.49
CA HIS A 143 14.79 -2.16 -32.97
C HIS A 143 14.87 -2.14 -31.44
N ALA A 144 16.02 -1.71 -30.92
CA ALA A 144 16.19 -1.39 -29.49
C ALA A 144 15.61 0.00 -29.19
N GLY A 145 15.23 0.26 -27.93
CA GLY A 145 14.58 1.51 -27.56
C GLY A 145 15.38 2.77 -27.90
N LEU A 146 16.70 2.76 -27.74
CA LEU A 146 17.57 3.90 -28.09
C LEU A 146 17.59 4.22 -29.59
N ASP A 147 17.51 3.20 -30.44
CA ASP A 147 17.51 3.38 -31.89
C ASP A 147 16.18 4.01 -32.37
N VAL A 148 15.08 3.64 -31.71
CA VAL A 148 13.76 4.24 -31.91
C VAL A 148 13.76 5.69 -31.42
N LEU A 149 14.41 5.98 -30.28
CA LEU A 149 14.48 7.33 -29.71
C LEU A 149 15.33 8.29 -30.56
N ARG A 150 16.39 7.79 -31.20
CA ARG A 150 17.25 8.59 -32.09
C ARG A 150 16.56 8.92 -33.41
N ASN A 151 15.68 8.05 -33.88
CA ASN A 151 14.95 8.19 -35.14
C ASN A 151 13.45 8.41 -34.88
N VAL A 152 13.10 9.31 -33.96
CA VAL A 152 11.70 9.59 -33.63
C VAL A 152 11.02 10.25 -34.82
N GLU A 153 10.20 9.48 -35.52
CA GLU A 153 9.18 10.02 -36.41
C GLU A 153 8.07 10.68 -35.56
N ALA A 154 7.52 11.81 -36.02
CA ALA A 154 6.49 12.56 -35.29
C ALA A 154 5.27 11.68 -34.91
N LEU A 155 4.95 10.67 -35.74
CA LEU A 155 3.91 9.68 -35.48
C LEU A 155 4.23 8.79 -34.27
N VAL A 156 5.46 8.31 -34.14
CA VAL A 156 5.95 7.49 -33.01
C VAL A 156 5.90 8.28 -31.72
N GLY A 157 6.32 9.56 -31.76
CA GLY A 157 6.22 10.47 -30.62
C GLY A 157 4.77 10.73 -30.19
N LEU A 158 3.86 10.91 -31.15
CA LEU A 158 2.44 11.15 -30.87
C LEU A 158 1.74 9.90 -30.29
N VAL A 159 2.03 8.71 -30.81
CA VAL A 159 1.51 7.44 -30.27
C VAL A 159 2.03 7.22 -28.84
N LEU A 160 3.33 7.44 -28.60
CA LEU A 160 3.90 7.34 -27.26
C LEU A 160 3.27 8.34 -26.28
N ALA A 161 3.04 9.58 -26.72
CA ALA A 161 2.38 10.60 -25.91
C ALA A 161 0.92 10.22 -25.59
N ALA A 162 0.19 9.70 -26.58
CA ALA A 162 -1.19 9.23 -26.40
C ALA A 162 -1.26 8.02 -25.45
N GLU A 163 -0.33 7.08 -25.57
CA GLU A 163 -0.19 5.95 -24.66
C GLU A 163 0.11 6.44 -23.23
N LEU A 164 1.12 7.30 -23.05
CA LEU A 164 1.44 7.89 -21.75
C LEU A 164 0.28 8.67 -21.15
N ALA A 165 -0.50 9.39 -21.96
CA ALA A 165 -1.71 10.09 -21.52
C ALA A 165 -2.80 9.11 -21.07
N LEU A 166 -3.01 8.03 -21.82
CA LEU A 166 -3.93 6.95 -21.45
C LEU A 166 -3.48 6.28 -20.14
N PHE A 167 -2.18 6.04 -19.96
CA PHE A 167 -1.62 5.52 -18.71
C PHE A 167 -1.78 6.50 -17.54
N ALA A 168 -1.55 7.79 -17.76
CA ALA A 168 -1.77 8.81 -16.75
C ALA A 168 -3.25 8.88 -16.33
N ALA A 169 -4.18 8.77 -17.27
CA ALA A 169 -5.62 8.71 -17.01
C ALA A 169 -6.03 7.43 -16.26
N LEU A 170 -5.39 6.29 -16.56
CA LEU A 170 -5.62 5.00 -15.88
C LEU A 170 -4.87 4.87 -14.54
N SER A 171 -3.90 5.75 -14.26
CA SER A 171 -3.04 5.72 -13.07
C SER A 171 -3.38 6.86 -12.09
N PRO A 172 -4.37 6.69 -11.20
CA PRO A 172 -4.71 7.68 -10.15
C PRO A 172 -3.59 7.88 -9.10
N GLU A 173 -2.46 7.18 -9.24
CA GLU A 173 -1.27 7.35 -8.39
C GLU A 173 -0.36 8.50 -8.87
N LEU A 174 -0.43 8.86 -10.15
CA LEU A 174 0.34 10.00 -10.68
C LEU A 174 -0.22 11.34 -10.19
N SER A 175 -1.55 11.44 -10.06
CA SER A 175 -2.21 12.63 -9.47
C SER A 175 -1.92 12.78 -7.99
N ALA A 176 -1.68 11.68 -7.26
CA ALA A 176 -1.24 11.72 -5.86
C ALA A 176 0.23 12.21 -5.72
N LEU A 177 1.10 11.87 -6.68
CA LEU A 177 2.47 12.39 -6.75
C LEU A 177 2.51 13.87 -7.14
N LEU A 178 1.69 14.29 -8.11
CA LEU A 178 1.55 15.69 -8.51
C LEU A 178 0.96 16.54 -7.36
N GLY A 179 -0.02 16.00 -6.63
CA GLY A 179 -0.53 16.63 -5.41
C GLY A 179 0.50 16.70 -4.27
N ARG A 180 1.46 15.77 -4.21
CA ARG A 180 2.57 15.79 -3.23
C ARG A 180 3.66 16.83 -3.56
N ARG A 181 3.83 17.19 -4.83
CA ARG A 181 4.86 18.16 -5.27
C ARG A 181 4.33 19.58 -5.49
N GLY A 182 3.02 19.77 -5.61
CA GLY A 182 2.45 21.05 -6.04
C GLY A 182 1.66 21.88 -5.01
N LEU A 183 1.38 21.35 -3.81
CA LEU A 183 0.51 22.06 -2.84
C LEU A 183 1.19 22.21 -1.47
N PRO A 184 1.22 23.44 -0.90
CA PRO A 184 1.65 23.63 0.48
C PRO A 184 0.78 22.77 1.42
N PRO A 185 1.36 22.24 2.52
CA PRO A 185 0.69 21.31 3.42
C PRO A 185 -0.45 22.02 4.14
N GLY A 186 -1.63 22.07 3.54
CA GLY A 186 -2.71 22.88 4.11
C GLY A 186 -4.09 22.60 3.53
N HIS A 187 -4.26 22.64 2.22
CA HIS A 187 -5.60 22.73 1.61
C HIS A 187 -5.75 21.71 0.48
N GLY A 188 -6.62 20.72 0.68
CA GLY A 188 -7.07 19.82 -0.39
C GLY A 188 -6.53 18.39 -0.37
N ARG A 189 -5.83 17.95 0.69
CA ARG A 189 -5.62 16.50 0.87
C ARG A 189 -6.99 15.86 1.12
N PRO A 190 -7.44 14.86 0.32
CA PRO A 190 -8.58 14.06 0.73
C PRO A 190 -8.20 13.43 2.07
N VAL A 191 -8.94 13.81 3.13
CA VAL A 191 -8.75 13.27 4.47
C VAL A 191 -8.80 11.76 4.34
N MET A 192 -7.69 11.09 4.65
CA MET A 192 -7.68 9.64 4.69
C MET A 192 -8.77 9.23 5.69
N PRO A 193 -9.78 8.44 5.28
CA PRO A 193 -10.83 8.01 6.21
C PRO A 193 -10.17 7.42 7.44
N CYS A 194 -10.57 7.85 8.64
CA CYS A 194 -9.89 7.50 9.89
C CYS A 194 -9.87 5.99 10.16
N GLU A 195 -10.82 5.23 9.61
CA GLU A 195 -10.82 3.76 9.51
C GLU A 195 -9.57 3.19 8.83
N ARG A 196 -9.03 3.92 7.85
CA ARG A 196 -7.91 3.50 7.00
C ARG A 196 -6.58 4.07 7.48
N ARG A 197 -6.61 5.03 8.41
CA ARG A 197 -5.38 5.57 9.00
C ARG A 197 -4.68 4.48 9.79
N ARG A 198 -3.40 4.29 9.49
CA ARG A 198 -2.50 3.54 10.36
C ARG A 198 -2.28 4.38 11.62
N SER A 199 -2.84 3.92 12.73
CA SER A 199 -2.68 4.54 14.05
C SER A 199 -1.87 3.57 14.91
N PRO A 200 -0.56 3.83 15.12
CA PRO A 200 0.27 3.06 16.04
C PRO A 200 -0.37 2.99 17.42
N ILE A 201 -0.13 1.91 18.16
CA ILE A 201 -0.74 1.72 19.49
C ILE A 201 -0.15 2.69 20.50
N GLU A 202 1.14 3.02 20.36
CA GLU A 202 1.88 3.99 21.17
C GLU A 202 1.26 5.39 21.04
N GLU A 203 0.84 5.75 19.83
CA GLU A 203 0.16 7.01 19.57
C GLU A 203 -1.22 7.08 20.26
N THR A 204 -1.86 5.91 20.39
CA THR A 204 -3.15 5.78 21.10
C THR A 204 -2.95 5.99 22.59
N TYR A 205 -1.99 5.28 23.20
CA TYR A 205 -1.67 5.44 24.62
C TYR A 205 -1.17 6.85 24.96
N ALA A 206 -0.31 7.43 24.12
CA ALA A 206 0.16 8.80 24.32
C ALA A 206 -0.98 9.83 24.24
N THR A 207 -1.96 9.61 23.34
CA THR A 207 -3.15 10.46 23.25
C THR A 207 -4.07 10.25 24.47
N LEU A 208 -4.27 9.00 24.88
CA LEU A 208 -5.08 8.62 26.02
C LEU A 208 -4.54 9.25 27.32
N TYR A 209 -3.28 8.98 27.67
CA TYR A 209 -2.68 9.43 28.94
C TYR A 209 -2.54 10.95 29.05
N ARG A 210 -2.57 11.68 27.92
CA ARG A 210 -2.59 13.16 27.91
C ARG A 210 -4.00 13.74 27.90
N SER A 211 -5.03 12.92 27.83
CA SER A 211 -6.41 13.39 27.67
C SER A 211 -7.04 13.76 29.02
N PRO A 212 -7.97 14.74 29.04
CA PRO A 212 -8.75 15.04 30.24
C PRO A 212 -9.55 13.83 30.75
N ALA A 213 -10.04 12.99 29.83
CA ALA A 213 -10.78 11.78 30.16
C ALA A 213 -9.94 10.81 31.01
N TRP A 214 -8.64 10.68 30.71
CA TRP A 214 -7.73 9.88 31.52
C TRP A 214 -7.55 10.48 32.91
N VAL A 215 -7.23 11.77 33.01
CA VAL A 215 -7.04 12.46 34.30
C VAL A 215 -8.28 12.34 35.20
N GLU A 216 -9.47 12.39 34.62
CA GLU A 216 -10.73 12.24 35.36
C GLU A 216 -10.94 10.82 35.93
N HIS A 217 -10.49 9.79 35.21
CA HIS A 217 -10.78 8.38 35.53
C HIS A 217 -9.56 7.59 36.02
N GLU A 218 -8.35 8.15 36.07
CA GLU A 218 -7.14 7.40 36.45
C GLU A 218 -7.20 6.88 37.89
N ASN A 219 -7.86 7.61 38.80
CA ASN A 219 -7.97 7.23 40.21
C ASN A 219 -8.87 6.02 40.48
N ILE A 220 -9.74 5.68 39.52
CA ILE A 220 -10.61 4.51 39.63
C ILE A 220 -10.03 3.30 38.89
N VAL A 221 -8.99 3.47 38.08
CA VAL A 221 -8.31 2.38 37.38
C VAL A 221 -7.43 1.61 38.36
N THR A 222 -7.59 0.28 38.41
CA THR A 222 -6.90 -0.58 39.39
C THR A 222 -5.65 -1.26 38.84
N SER A 223 -5.46 -1.24 37.52
CA SER A 223 -4.29 -1.82 36.84
C SER A 223 -3.82 -0.91 35.71
N ALA A 224 -2.50 -0.80 35.54
CA ALA A 224 -1.89 -0.11 34.40
C ALA A 224 -1.95 -0.93 33.10
N LEU A 225 -2.34 -2.21 33.18
CA LEU A 225 -2.52 -3.08 32.02
C LEU A 225 -4.00 -3.07 31.60
N PRO A 226 -4.30 -2.80 30.31
CA PRO A 226 -5.66 -2.87 29.82
C PRO A 226 -6.16 -4.32 29.79
N LEU A 227 -7.48 -4.51 30.00
CA LEU A 227 -8.14 -5.80 29.84
C LEU A 227 -8.24 -6.20 28.37
N ASP A 228 -8.65 -5.25 27.52
CA ASP A 228 -8.78 -5.45 26.09
C ASP A 228 -8.52 -4.16 25.29
N VAL A 229 -8.12 -4.34 24.03
CA VAL A 229 -7.87 -3.26 23.07
C VAL A 229 -8.40 -3.67 21.71
N TRP A 230 -9.44 -2.98 21.23
CA TRP A 230 -10.04 -3.23 19.93
C TRP A 230 -10.24 -1.95 19.14
N ARG A 231 -10.57 -2.09 17.86
CA ARG A 231 -10.79 -0.96 16.96
C ARG A 231 -12.11 -1.14 16.24
N GLU A 232 -12.93 -0.09 16.27
CA GLU A 232 -14.19 -0.06 15.55
C GLU A 232 -14.36 1.29 14.85
N GLY A 233 -14.48 1.23 13.53
CA GLY A 233 -14.52 2.41 12.67
C GLY A 233 -13.30 3.32 12.88
N CYS A 234 -13.58 4.56 13.28
CA CYS A 234 -12.61 5.62 13.53
C CYS A 234 -12.15 5.74 14.98
N TRP A 235 -12.42 4.73 15.80
CA TRP A 235 -12.12 4.73 17.22
C TRP A 235 -11.32 3.50 17.60
N ARG A 236 -10.37 3.70 18.49
CA ARG A 236 -9.71 2.62 19.21
C ARG A 236 -10.21 2.64 20.65
N PHE A 237 -10.69 1.50 21.10
CA PHE A 237 -11.20 1.30 22.44
C PHE A 237 -10.13 0.60 23.27
N VAL A 238 -9.98 1.05 24.50
CA VAL A 238 -9.05 0.49 25.49
C VAL A 238 -9.83 0.35 26.79
N SER A 239 -10.00 -0.87 27.28
CA SER A 239 -10.67 -1.13 28.56
C SER A 239 -9.66 -1.34 29.67
N PHE A 240 -9.91 -0.73 30.83
CA PHE A 240 -9.12 -0.93 32.05
C PHE A 240 -10.01 -1.46 33.16
N PRO A 241 -9.47 -2.31 34.05
CA PRO A 241 -10.20 -2.69 35.25
C PRO A 241 -10.24 -1.47 36.17
N GLY A 242 -11.39 -1.26 36.82
CA GLY A 242 -11.58 -0.15 37.74
C GLY A 242 -12.50 -0.48 38.90
N ARG A 243 -12.56 0.43 39.87
CA ARG A 243 -13.40 0.31 41.05
C ARG A 243 -14.00 1.65 41.44
N VAL A 244 -15.32 1.67 41.61
CA VAL A 244 -16.04 2.86 42.07
C VAL A 244 -16.78 2.51 43.36
N GLY A 245 -16.26 3.00 44.49
CA GLY A 245 -16.70 2.55 45.81
C GLY A 245 -16.31 1.09 46.02
N ASP A 246 -17.29 0.23 46.27
CA ASP A 246 -17.09 -1.22 46.51
C ASP A 246 -17.51 -2.09 45.31
N ARG A 247 -17.72 -1.47 44.14
CA ARG A 247 -18.13 -2.18 42.92
C ARG A 247 -17.00 -2.21 41.91
N ASP A 248 -16.67 -3.40 41.45
CA ASP A 248 -15.81 -3.61 40.30
C ASP A 248 -16.52 -3.12 39.03
N MET A 249 -15.78 -2.37 38.22
CA MET A 249 -16.24 -1.68 37.02
C MET A 249 -15.16 -1.78 35.94
N GLU A 250 -15.54 -1.56 34.69
CA GLU A 250 -14.61 -1.38 33.59
C GLU A 250 -14.66 0.06 33.09
N VAL A 251 -13.49 0.66 32.91
CA VAL A 251 -13.36 1.99 32.30
C VAL A 251 -12.96 1.79 30.85
N VAL A 252 -13.86 2.11 29.92
CA VAL A 252 -13.61 1.99 28.48
C VAL A 252 -13.31 3.37 27.90
N PHE A 253 -12.11 3.54 27.37
CA PHE A 253 -11.72 4.76 26.67
C PHE A 253 -11.82 4.59 25.16
N ALA A 254 -12.58 5.46 24.50
CA ALA A 254 -12.64 5.57 23.04
C ALA A 254 -11.71 6.70 22.56
N VAL A 255 -10.61 6.33 21.92
CA VAL A 255 -9.60 7.24 21.36
C VAL A 255 -9.81 7.40 19.87
N SER A 256 -10.00 8.63 19.40
CA SER A 256 -10.18 8.90 17.97
C SER A 256 -8.90 8.61 17.18
N THR A 257 -9.01 7.85 16.08
CA THR A 257 -7.91 7.59 15.15
C THR A 257 -7.80 8.64 14.05
N ALA A 258 -8.49 9.79 14.17
CA ALA A 258 -8.43 10.87 13.20
C ALA A 258 -7.06 11.58 13.17
N GLU A 259 -6.69 12.11 12.01
CA GLU A 259 -5.41 12.83 11.82
C GLU A 259 -5.40 14.17 12.59
N ARG A 260 -6.55 14.84 12.69
CA ARG A 260 -6.74 16.11 13.41
C ARG A 260 -7.92 16.00 14.38
N GLY A 261 -7.90 16.80 15.45
CA GLY A 261 -9.00 16.88 16.41
C GLY A 261 -9.19 15.58 17.21
N ARG A 262 -8.09 14.98 17.69
CA ARG A 262 -8.17 13.76 18.48
C ARG A 262 -8.90 14.03 19.78
N THR A 263 -10.01 13.34 19.96
CA THR A 263 -10.78 13.35 21.19
C THR A 263 -10.70 11.98 21.84
N VAL A 264 -10.70 11.99 23.16
CA VAL A 264 -10.87 10.78 23.98
C VAL A 264 -12.19 10.90 24.71
N ARG A 265 -12.97 9.83 24.68
CA ARG A 265 -14.21 9.70 25.46
C ARG A 265 -14.03 8.52 26.43
N ALA A 266 -14.67 8.59 27.59
CA ALA A 266 -14.67 7.51 28.57
C ALA A 266 -16.10 7.08 28.86
N ALA A 267 -16.28 5.80 29.17
CA ALA A 267 -17.52 5.26 29.70
C ALA A 267 -17.19 4.27 30.82
N LEU A 268 -18.02 4.26 31.86
CA LEU A 268 -18.01 3.25 32.91
C LEU A 268 -19.02 2.17 32.56
N VAL A 269 -18.55 0.93 32.51
CA VAL A 269 -19.37 -0.23 32.18
C VAL A 269 -19.30 -1.19 33.35
N ALA A 270 -20.43 -1.78 33.73
CA ALA A 270 -20.40 -2.89 34.66
C ALA A 270 -19.68 -4.07 33.98
N PRO A 271 -18.82 -4.81 34.69
CA PRO A 271 -18.11 -5.94 34.11
C PRO A 271 -19.13 -6.89 33.50
N GLU A 272 -18.86 -7.38 32.29
CA GLU A 272 -19.71 -8.35 31.65
C GLU A 272 -19.77 -9.57 32.57
N LYS A 273 -20.95 -9.88 33.12
CA LYS A 273 -21.16 -11.14 33.82
C LYS A 273 -20.94 -12.23 32.77
N SER A 274 -19.78 -12.87 32.81
CA SER A 274 -19.54 -14.13 32.12
C SER A 274 -20.71 -15.04 32.45
N LEU A 275 -21.62 -15.24 31.48
CA LEU A 275 -22.65 -16.25 31.59
C LEU A 275 -21.90 -17.57 31.85
N PRO A 276 -22.27 -18.32 32.91
CA PRO A 276 -21.63 -19.60 33.15
C PRO A 276 -21.73 -20.42 31.87
N ALA A 277 -20.60 -21.00 31.46
CA ALA A 277 -20.52 -21.97 30.39
C ALA A 277 -21.31 -23.22 30.80
N ALA A 278 -22.63 -23.15 30.65
CA ALA A 278 -23.57 -24.21 30.92
C ALA A 278 -24.75 -24.04 29.96
N LEU A 279 -24.59 -24.57 28.75
CA LEU A 279 -25.45 -25.59 28.12
C LEU A 279 -24.91 -25.95 26.74
#